data_AF-A0A7W0ES66-F1
#
_entry.id   AF-A0A7W0ES66-F1
#
_cell.length_a   1.000
_cell.length_b   1.000
_cell.length_c   1.000
_cell.angle_alpha   90.00
_cell.angle_beta   90.00
_cell.angle_gamma   90.00
#
_symmetry.space_group_name_H-M   'P 1'
#
loop_
_entity.id
_entity.type
_entity.pdbx_description
1 polymer ?
#
loop_
_entity_poly.entity_id
_entity_poly.type
_entity_poly.pdbx_seq_one_letter_code
_entity_poly.pdbx_strand_id
1 'polypeptide(L)'
;MDSALVWAEIDLKTIAHNIRELRRITNPKARLMSVVKANAYGHGIIEVARQSIETGTEALGVAHIEEGIQLRKAGINAPVLILSYTLPEQSKELIEFNLTQTVYSYETAKSLSEAASAYGKKIKVHIKVDTGMGRLGLLPNQLRLSKYNKKIKD
;
A
#
# COMPACT_ATOMS: atom_id res chain seq x y z
N MET A 1 -2.42 31.09 14.49
CA MET A 1 -2.17 31.99 13.35
C MET A 1 -1.17 31.29 12.46
N ASP A 2 -1.62 30.75 11.34
CA ASP A 2 -0.71 30.23 10.32
C ASP A 2 0.12 31.41 9.79
N SER A 3 1.42 31.37 10.07
CA SER A 3 2.37 32.44 9.80
C SER A 3 3.10 32.26 8.47
N ALA A 4 2.55 31.47 7.56
CA ALA A 4 3.18 31.20 6.27
C ALA A 4 2.80 32.31 5.27
N LEU A 5 3.81 32.99 4.73
CA LEU A 5 3.62 33.99 3.67
C LEU A 5 3.21 33.36 2.32
N VAL A 6 3.37 32.04 2.18
CA VAL A 6 3.01 31.24 0.99
C VAL A 6 2.34 29.95 1.46
N TRP A 7 1.20 29.61 0.87
CA TRP A 7 0.47 28.37 1.18
C TRP A 7 -0.03 27.69 -0.10
N ALA A 8 -0.34 26.41 0.01
CA ALA A 8 -1.08 25.66 -1.01
C ALA A 8 -2.49 25.38 -0.47
N GLU A 9 -3.51 25.88 -1.16
CA GLU A 9 -4.90 25.56 -0.85
C GLU A 9 -5.31 24.27 -1.56
N ILE A 10 -5.84 23.32 -0.80
CA ILE A 10 -6.24 22.01 -1.30
C ILE A 10 -7.76 21.89 -1.20
N ASP A 11 -8.44 21.85 -2.34
CA ASP A 11 -9.88 21.61 -2.38
C ASP A 11 -10.22 20.11 -2.35
N LEU A 12 -10.62 19.63 -1.18
CA LEU A 12 -11.03 18.24 -0.97
C LEU A 12 -12.30 17.88 -1.78
N LYS A 13 -13.16 18.84 -2.13
CA LYS A 13 -14.35 18.56 -2.97
C LYS A 13 -13.94 18.18 -4.39
N THR A 14 -12.86 18.77 -4.90
CA THR A 14 -12.28 18.40 -6.20
C THR A 14 -11.74 16.97 -6.18
N ILE A 15 -11.09 16.56 -5.09
CA ILE A 15 -10.64 15.16 -4.92
C ILE A 15 -11.84 14.20 -4.90
N ALA A 16 -12.89 14.56 -4.15
CA ALA A 16 -14.12 13.76 -4.09
C ALA A 16 -14.83 13.67 -5.46
N HIS A 17 -14.81 14.75 -6.25
CA HIS A 17 -15.33 14.75 -7.61
C HIS A 17 -14.55 13.77 -8.50
N ASN A 18 -13.21 13.83 -8.48
CA ASN A 18 -12.36 12.97 -9.30
C ASN A 18 -12.56 11.48 -8.98
N ILE A 19 -12.70 11.13 -7.70
CA ILE A 19 -12.98 9.75 -7.28
C ILE A 19 -14.35 9.28 -7.81
N ARG A 20 -15.38 10.15 -7.77
CA ARG A 20 -16.70 9.83 -8.33
C ARG A 20 -16.64 9.62 -9.85
N GLU A 21 -15.87 10.43 -10.57
CA GLU A 21 -15.68 10.23 -12.01
C GLU A 21 -14.96 8.93 -12.33
N LEU A 22 -13.90 8.58 -11.58
CA LEU A 22 -13.26 7.26 -11.70
C LEU A 22 -14.23 6.12 -11.40
N ARG A 23 -15.08 6.27 -10.37
CA ARG A 23 -16.11 5.27 -10.05
C ARG A 23 -17.15 5.13 -11.16
N ARG A 24 -17.53 6.23 -11.82
CA ARG A 24 -18.50 6.24 -12.92
C ARG A 24 -18.02 5.46 -14.15
N ILE A 25 -16.73 5.50 -14.45
CA ILE A 25 -16.15 4.85 -15.63
C ILE A 25 -15.59 3.44 -15.35
N THR A 26 -15.50 3.04 -14.08
CA THR A 26 -14.98 1.72 -13.69
C THR A 26 -16.12 0.71 -13.51
N ASN A 27 -15.80 -0.57 -13.64
CA ASN A 27 -16.76 -1.63 -13.34
C ASN A 27 -17.24 -1.48 -11.88
N PRO A 28 -18.56 -1.50 -11.59
CA PRO A 28 -19.07 -1.38 -10.23
C PRO A 28 -18.53 -2.42 -9.24
N LYS A 29 -18.06 -3.58 -9.73
CA LYS A 29 -17.43 -4.64 -8.93
C LYS A 29 -15.92 -4.43 -8.73
N ALA A 30 -15.29 -3.54 -9.48
CA ALA A 30 -13.87 -3.24 -9.31
C ALA A 30 -13.68 -2.46 -8.01
N ARG A 31 -12.63 -2.80 -7.26
CA ARG A 31 -12.22 -2.01 -6.10
C ARG A 31 -11.36 -0.84 -6.55
N LEU A 32 -11.49 0.29 -5.88
CA LEU A 32 -10.68 1.48 -6.11
C LEU A 32 -9.63 1.61 -5.00
N MET A 33 -8.42 1.99 -5.38
CA MET A 33 -7.33 2.30 -4.46
C MET A 33 -6.84 3.72 -4.72
N SER A 34 -6.96 4.61 -3.74
CA SER A 34 -6.36 5.94 -3.82
C SER A 34 -4.88 5.83 -3.44
N VAL A 35 -3.99 6.17 -4.38
CA VAL A 35 -2.56 6.21 -4.11
C VAL A 35 -2.24 7.58 -3.49
N VAL A 36 -1.87 7.59 -2.21
CA VAL A 36 -1.61 8.80 -1.41
C VAL A 36 -0.14 8.92 -0.98
N LYS A 37 0.76 8.24 -1.71
CA LYS A 37 2.21 8.36 -1.50
C LYS A 37 2.72 9.79 -1.70
N ALA A 38 3.92 10.06 -1.19
CA ALA A 38 4.59 11.36 -1.21
C ALA A 38 3.70 12.47 -0.63
N ASN A 39 3.17 12.26 0.58
CA ASN A 39 2.25 13.17 1.25
C ASN A 39 0.99 13.49 0.40
N ALA A 40 0.34 12.46 -0.16
CA ALA A 40 -0.70 12.60 -1.19
C ALA A 40 -0.28 13.51 -2.35
N TYR A 41 0.90 13.26 -2.92
CA TYR A 41 1.46 14.05 -4.02
C TYR A 41 1.56 15.56 -3.63
N GLY A 42 1.89 15.84 -2.37
CA GLY A 42 1.99 17.19 -1.82
C GLY A 42 0.69 17.79 -1.28
N HIS A 43 -0.44 17.11 -1.37
CA HIS A 43 -1.77 17.64 -1.01
C HIS A 43 -2.15 17.40 0.47
N GLY A 44 -1.32 16.71 1.26
CA GLY A 44 -1.62 16.39 2.66
C GLY A 44 -2.24 15.00 2.80
N ILE A 45 -1.44 14.03 3.25
CA ILE A 45 -1.82 12.61 3.24
C ILE A 45 -3.06 12.29 4.09
N ILE A 46 -3.25 12.96 5.23
CA ILE A 46 -4.32 12.61 6.18
C ILE A 46 -5.68 13.04 5.65
N GLU A 47 -5.80 14.30 5.25
CA GLU A 47 -7.01 14.94 4.75
C GLU A 47 -7.45 14.29 3.44
N VAL A 48 -6.50 14.07 2.52
CA VAL A 48 -6.78 13.39 1.24
C VAL A 48 -7.18 11.93 1.44
N ALA A 49 -6.54 11.20 2.36
CA ALA A 49 -6.92 9.83 2.63
C ALA A 49 -8.32 9.71 3.24
N ARG A 50 -8.66 10.57 4.21
CA ARG A 50 -10.01 10.63 4.80
C ARG A 50 -11.07 10.93 3.75
N GLN A 51 -10.86 11.99 2.95
CA GLN A 51 -11.78 12.35 1.87
C GLN A 51 -11.92 11.20 0.86
N SER A 52 -10.81 10.53 0.52
CA SER A 52 -10.84 9.40 -0.42
C SER A 52 -11.70 8.25 0.08
N ILE A 53 -11.53 7.87 1.35
CA ILE A 53 -12.30 6.79 1.98
C ILE A 53 -13.79 7.16 2.03
N GLU A 54 -14.11 8.35 2.51
CA GLU A 54 -15.49 8.84 2.60
C GLU A 54 -16.19 8.85 1.24
N THR A 55 -15.45 9.16 0.17
CA THR A 55 -16.00 9.21 -1.19
C THR A 55 -16.22 7.81 -1.81
N GLY A 56 -15.57 6.77 -1.28
CA GLY A 56 -15.79 5.38 -1.73
C GLY A 56 -14.58 4.64 -2.28
N THR A 57 -13.37 5.05 -1.89
CA THR A 57 -12.14 4.25 -2.07
C THR A 57 -12.04 3.16 -1.00
N GLU A 58 -11.72 1.91 -1.41
CA GLU A 58 -11.66 0.75 -0.52
C GLU A 58 -10.25 0.38 -0.04
N ALA A 59 -9.21 1.05 -0.52
CA ALA A 59 -7.81 0.85 -0.10
C ALA A 59 -6.95 2.09 -0.38
N LEU A 60 -5.82 2.20 0.32
CA LEU A 60 -4.83 3.24 0.10
C LEU A 60 -3.51 2.63 -0.35
N GLY A 61 -2.80 3.33 -1.25
CA GLY A 61 -1.46 2.98 -1.69
C GLY A 61 -0.44 4.02 -1.23
N VAL A 62 0.63 3.60 -0.57
CA VAL A 62 1.74 4.46 -0.11
C VAL A 62 3.08 3.97 -0.68
N ALA A 63 4.11 4.81 -0.67
CA ALA A 63 5.44 4.41 -1.14
C ALA A 63 6.26 3.76 -0.03
N HIS A 64 6.19 4.29 1.19
CA HIS A 64 7.03 3.86 2.31
C HIS A 64 6.20 3.49 3.54
N ILE A 65 6.78 2.70 4.45
CA ILE A 65 6.10 2.21 5.65
C ILE A 65 5.72 3.37 6.57
N GLU A 66 6.55 4.40 6.66
CA GLU A 66 6.35 5.58 7.50
C GLU A 66 5.03 6.31 7.16
N GLU A 67 4.68 6.37 5.87
CA GLU A 67 3.40 6.94 5.41
C GLU A 67 2.21 6.06 5.87
N GLY A 68 2.37 4.74 5.83
CA GLY A 68 1.38 3.81 6.35
C GLY A 68 1.18 3.94 7.86
N ILE A 69 2.29 4.10 8.61
CA ILE A 69 2.28 4.35 10.05
C ILE A 69 1.59 5.68 10.35
N GLN A 70 1.89 6.73 9.58
CA GLN A 70 1.27 8.04 9.71
C GLN A 70 -0.26 7.96 9.54
N LEU A 71 -0.74 7.24 8.52
CA LEU A 71 -2.17 6.99 8.31
C LEU A 71 -2.81 6.28 9.52
N ARG A 72 -2.15 5.25 10.05
CA ARG A 72 -2.66 4.50 11.22
C ARG A 72 -2.71 5.35 12.48
N LYS A 73 -1.67 6.15 12.75
CA LYS A 73 -1.65 7.09 13.87
C LYS A 73 -2.76 8.15 13.78
N ALA A 74 -3.21 8.47 12.57
CA ALA A 74 -4.34 9.37 12.34
C ALA A 74 -5.73 8.69 12.40
N GLY A 75 -5.79 7.41 12.81
CA GLY A 75 -7.03 6.64 12.97
C GLY A 75 -7.58 6.02 11.69
N ILE A 76 -6.81 6.02 10.60
CA ILE A 76 -7.27 5.46 9.32
C ILE A 76 -7.12 3.95 9.34
N ASN A 77 -8.24 3.25 9.24
CA ASN A 77 -8.31 1.78 9.33
C ASN A 77 -8.46 1.07 7.96
N ALA A 78 -8.60 1.82 6.87
CA ALA A 78 -8.68 1.25 5.53
C ALA A 78 -7.43 0.38 5.21
N PRO A 79 -7.54 -0.65 4.36
CA PRO A 79 -6.39 -1.41 3.88
C PRO A 79 -5.34 -0.47 3.27
N VAL A 80 -4.08 -0.60 3.69
CA VAL A 80 -2.95 0.19 3.16
C VAL A 80 -1.95 -0.76 2.55
N LEU A 81 -1.60 -0.53 1.29
CA LEU A 81 -0.57 -1.24 0.55
C LEU A 81 0.67 -0.36 0.41
N ILE A 82 1.83 -0.86 0.86
CA ILE A 82 3.13 -0.28 0.56
C ILE A 82 3.53 -0.78 -0.84
N LEU A 83 3.69 0.15 -1.78
CA LEU A 83 3.94 -0.14 -3.21
C LEU A 83 5.42 -0.42 -3.53
N SER A 84 6.31 -0.07 -2.61
CA SER A 84 7.77 -0.22 -2.71
C SER A 84 8.27 -1.30 -1.74
N TYR A 85 9.58 -1.29 -1.50
CA TYR A 85 10.26 -2.19 -0.58
C TYR A 85 10.12 -1.75 0.89
N THR A 86 10.08 -2.72 1.78
CA THR A 86 10.25 -2.52 3.22
C THR A 86 11.31 -3.48 3.71
N LEU A 87 12.20 -2.96 4.57
CA LEU A 87 13.29 -3.75 5.14
C LEU A 87 12.73 -4.86 6.06
N PRO A 88 13.27 -6.09 6.03
CA PRO A 88 12.83 -7.18 6.91
C PRO A 88 12.86 -6.82 8.39
N GLU A 89 13.78 -5.94 8.80
CA GLU A 89 13.89 -5.42 10.17
C GLU A 89 12.63 -4.67 10.61
N GLN A 90 11.88 -4.11 9.66
CA GLN A 90 10.62 -3.38 9.90
C GLN A 90 9.38 -4.30 9.88
N SER A 91 9.57 -5.62 9.95
CA SER A 91 8.46 -6.59 9.96
C SER A 91 7.53 -6.41 11.16
N LYS A 92 8.08 -5.98 12.30
CA LYS A 92 7.30 -5.73 13.51
C LYS A 92 6.29 -4.61 13.26
N GLU A 93 6.71 -3.52 12.64
CA GLU A 93 5.87 -2.38 12.29
C GLU A 93 4.81 -2.77 11.26
N LEU A 94 5.14 -3.59 10.25
CA LEU A 94 4.15 -4.11 9.31
C LEU A 94 3.01 -4.85 10.02
N ILE A 95 3.33 -5.64 11.06
CA ILE A 95 2.38 -6.39 11.87
C ILE A 95 1.58 -5.46 12.78
N GLU A 96 2.27 -4.63 13.58
CA GLU A 96 1.66 -3.73 14.56
C GLU A 96 0.69 -2.74 13.90
N PHE A 97 1.07 -2.21 12.74
CA PHE A 97 0.26 -1.26 11.99
C PHE A 97 -0.63 -1.92 10.93
N ASN A 98 -0.67 -3.26 10.85
CA ASN A 98 -1.50 -4.03 9.91
C ASN A 98 -1.42 -3.48 8.47
N LEU A 99 -0.19 -3.35 7.98
CA LEU A 99 0.13 -2.86 6.64
C LEU A 99 0.34 -4.04 5.69
N THR A 100 -0.13 -3.90 4.45
CA THR A 100 0.10 -4.89 3.40
C THR A 100 1.40 -4.56 2.67
N GLN A 101 2.28 -5.54 2.49
CA GLN A 101 3.57 -5.36 1.84
C GLN A 101 3.57 -5.85 0.40
N THR A 102 4.14 -5.07 -0.51
CA THR A 102 4.47 -5.57 -1.85
C THR A 102 5.71 -6.47 -1.79
N VAL A 103 5.63 -7.68 -2.36
CA VAL A 103 6.77 -8.61 -2.47
C VAL A 103 7.06 -8.95 -3.92
N TYR A 104 8.33 -9.11 -4.25
CA TYR A 104 8.79 -9.42 -5.61
C TYR A 104 10.05 -10.29 -5.64
N SER A 105 10.31 -11.01 -4.54
CA SER A 105 11.34 -12.05 -4.45
C SER A 105 10.88 -13.10 -3.44
N TYR A 106 11.36 -14.34 -3.62
CA TYR A 106 11.09 -15.41 -2.68
C TYR A 106 11.77 -15.14 -1.34
N GLU A 107 12.98 -14.58 -1.39
CA GLU A 107 13.81 -14.26 -0.24
C GLU A 107 13.10 -13.27 0.68
N THR A 108 12.59 -12.16 0.14
CA THR A 108 11.85 -11.18 0.95
C THR A 108 10.55 -11.78 1.48
N ALA A 109 9.81 -12.56 0.68
CA ALA A 109 8.59 -13.22 1.15
C ALA A 109 8.87 -14.20 2.31
N LYS A 110 9.96 -14.97 2.20
CA LYS A 110 10.42 -15.90 3.23
C LYS A 110 10.82 -15.16 4.51
N SER A 111 11.66 -14.12 4.42
CA SER A 111 12.08 -13.34 5.58
C SER A 111 10.91 -12.69 6.31
N LEU A 112 9.93 -12.12 5.59
CA LEU A 112 8.71 -11.58 6.19
C LEU A 112 7.88 -12.68 6.88
N SER A 113 7.78 -13.86 6.27
CA SER A 113 7.05 -14.99 6.85
C SER A 113 7.70 -15.51 8.13
N GLU A 114 9.02 -15.65 8.16
CA GLU A 114 9.78 -16.08 9.33
C GLU A 114 9.63 -15.06 10.47
N ALA A 115 9.79 -13.77 10.17
CA ALA A 115 9.58 -12.69 11.13
C ALA A 115 8.15 -12.69 11.68
N ALA A 116 7.13 -12.81 10.82
CA ALA A 116 5.73 -12.87 11.26
C ALA A 116 5.43 -14.11 12.13
N SER A 117 6.03 -15.24 11.80
CA SER A 117 5.88 -16.50 12.57
C SER A 117 6.47 -16.39 13.97
N ALA A 118 7.60 -15.68 14.12
CA ALA A 118 8.20 -15.42 15.44
C ALA A 118 7.26 -14.63 16.39
N TYR A 119 6.33 -13.84 15.83
CA TYR A 119 5.29 -13.12 16.59
C TYR A 119 3.95 -13.86 16.64
N GLY A 120 3.82 -15.05 16.04
CA GLY A 120 2.54 -15.75 15.91
C GLY A 120 1.50 -14.98 15.08
N LYS A 121 1.96 -14.16 14.13
CA LYS A 121 1.12 -13.28 13.30
C LYS A 121 1.33 -13.59 11.82
N LYS A 122 0.56 -12.91 10.96
CA LYS A 122 0.66 -12.98 9.49
C LYS A 122 0.81 -11.57 8.94
N ILE A 123 1.66 -11.41 7.93
CA ILE A 123 1.77 -10.19 7.12
C ILE A 123 1.02 -10.44 5.81
N LYS A 124 0.11 -9.53 5.45
CA LYS A 124 -0.56 -9.58 4.14
C LYS A 124 0.43 -9.11 3.08
N VAL A 125 0.48 -9.81 1.96
CA VAL A 125 1.36 -9.45 0.85
C VAL A 125 0.63 -9.37 -0.48
N HIS A 126 1.09 -8.47 -1.35
CA HIS A 126 0.75 -8.46 -2.78
C HIS A 126 2.00 -8.82 -3.58
N ILE A 127 1.91 -9.82 -4.45
CA ILE A 127 3.02 -10.19 -5.34
C ILE A 127 3.02 -9.22 -6.53
N LYS A 128 4.15 -8.54 -6.75
CA LYS A 128 4.34 -7.65 -7.90
C LYS A 128 5.02 -8.40 -9.03
N VAL A 129 4.43 -8.31 -10.20
CA VAL A 129 4.92 -8.90 -11.45
C VAL A 129 5.41 -7.78 -12.35
N ASP A 130 6.64 -7.87 -12.84
CA ASP A 130 7.15 -6.94 -13.84
C ASP A 130 6.83 -7.47 -15.23
N THR A 131 5.89 -6.81 -15.89
CA THR A 131 5.44 -7.16 -17.24
C THR A 131 6.09 -6.32 -18.34
N GLY A 132 7.15 -5.54 -18.01
CA GLY A 132 7.92 -4.77 -18.99
C GLY A 132 8.34 -3.36 -18.55
N MET A 133 7.98 -2.90 -17.34
CA MET A 133 8.44 -1.59 -16.86
C MET A 133 9.93 -1.62 -16.48
N GLY A 134 10.46 -2.78 -16.08
CA GLY A 134 11.87 -2.95 -15.70
C GLY A 134 12.26 -2.24 -14.41
N ARG A 135 11.29 -2.04 -13.50
CA ARG A 135 11.51 -1.25 -12.26
C ARG A 135 11.52 -2.13 -11.02
N LEU A 136 10.44 -2.88 -10.80
CA LEU A 136 10.24 -3.77 -9.65
C LEU A 136 9.25 -4.85 -10.05
N GLY A 137 9.46 -6.07 -9.57
CA GLY A 137 8.54 -7.18 -9.78
C GLY A 137 9.27 -8.46 -10.19
N LEU A 138 8.62 -9.59 -9.97
CA LEU A 138 9.03 -10.86 -10.56
C LEU A 138 8.72 -10.83 -12.06
N LEU A 139 9.65 -11.26 -12.89
CA LEU A 139 9.37 -11.53 -14.29
C LEU A 139 8.37 -12.70 -14.40
N PRO A 140 7.53 -12.76 -15.44
CA PRO A 140 6.49 -13.80 -15.54
C PRO A 140 7.04 -15.23 -15.53
N ASN A 141 8.26 -15.44 -16.04
CA ASN A 141 8.94 -16.74 -16.01
C ASN A 141 9.41 -17.14 -14.59
N GLN A 142 9.60 -16.20 -13.67
CA GLN A 142 9.98 -16.44 -12.28
C GLN A 142 8.78 -16.86 -11.42
N LEU A 143 7.54 -16.65 -11.88
CA LEU A 143 6.33 -17.13 -11.20
C LEU A 143 6.13 -18.65 -11.30
N ARG A 144 6.93 -19.35 -12.12
CA ARG A 144 6.85 -20.81 -12.23
C ARG A 144 7.33 -21.47 -10.94
N LEU A 145 6.37 -21.86 -10.09
CA LEU A 145 6.54 -22.55 -8.82
C LEU A 145 7.22 -23.94 -8.92
N SER A 146 7.44 -24.47 -10.13
CA SER A 146 8.02 -25.80 -10.33
C SER A 146 9.43 -25.97 -9.72
N LYS A 147 10.17 -24.88 -9.49
CA LYS A 147 11.46 -24.91 -8.77
C LYS A 147 11.31 -25.04 -7.25
N TYR A 148 10.15 -24.72 -6.68
CA TYR A 148 9.89 -24.73 -5.23
C TYR A 148 8.95 -25.88 -4.79
N ASN A 149 8.54 -26.77 -5.70
CA ASN A 149 7.76 -27.98 -5.41
C ASN A 149 8.50 -29.03 -4.55
N LYS A 150 9.71 -28.76 -4.06
CA LYS A 150 10.36 -29.60 -3.04
C LYS A 150 9.99 -29.09 -1.65
N LYS A 151 8.90 -29.68 -1.12
CA LYS A 151 8.45 -29.65 0.29
C LYS A 151 7.87 -28.32 0.80
N ILE A 152 6.63 -28.02 0.42
CA ILE A 152 5.69 -27.49 1.42
C ILE A 152 4.97 -28.73 1.94
N LYS A 153 5.46 -29.30 3.04
CA LYS A 153 4.70 -30.26 3.83
C LYS A 153 3.85 -29.45 4.80
N ASP A 154 2.57 -29.82 4.88
CA ASP A 154 1.60 -29.32 5.88
C ASP A 154 2.14 -29.41 7.32
#